data_AF-G5J259-F1
#
_entry.id   AF-G5J259-F1
#
_cell.length_a   1.000
_cell.length_b   1.000
_cell.length_c   1.000
_cell.angle_alpha   90.00
_cell.angle_beta   90.00
_cell.angle_gamma   90.00
#
_symmetry.space_group_name_H-M   'P 1'
#
loop_
_entity.id
_entity.type
_entity.pdbx_description
1 polymer ?
#
loop_
_entity_poly.entity_id
_entity_poly.type
_entity_poly.pdbx_seq_one_letter_code
_entity_poly.pdbx_strand_id
1 'polypeptide(L)'
;MGTIDTNAIAGSYWENITFDYDFTNAPIVLTQVQTDNDASFVKTRQNNITQDGFDLALENDEANLNSGHGTETVAWVAISSGTGDWDGNTFMAGETGDYVTEAFYTLNF
;
A
#
# COMPACT_ATOMS: atom_id res chain seq x y z
N MET A 1 9.74 -6.41 -2.17
CA MET A 1 8.64 -6.27 -3.14
C MET A 1 8.07 -7.64 -3.39
N GLY A 2 6.79 -7.75 -3.75
CA GLY A 2 6.17 -9.05 -3.94
C GLY A 2 4.73 -8.94 -4.40
N THR A 3 4.04 -10.09 -4.39
CA THR A 3 2.63 -10.21 -4.71
C THR A 3 1.93 -11.06 -3.65
N ILE A 4 0.64 -10.83 -3.45
CA ILE A 4 -0.23 -11.65 -2.62
C ILE A 4 -1.59 -11.80 -3.30
N ASP A 5 -2.19 -12.98 -3.22
CA ASP A 5 -3.57 -13.22 -3.61
C ASP A 5 -4.46 -13.06 -2.38
N THR A 6 -5.40 -12.11 -2.39
CA THR A 6 -6.23 -11.83 -1.23
C THR A 6 -7.65 -11.40 -1.60
N ASN A 7 -8.59 -11.70 -0.72
CA ASN A 7 -9.94 -11.15 -0.68
C ASN A 7 -10.22 -10.43 0.65
N ALA A 8 -9.17 -10.02 1.37
CA ALA A 8 -9.28 -9.24 2.59
C ALA A 8 -9.97 -7.90 2.31
N ILE A 9 -11.04 -7.60 3.06
CA ILE A 9 -11.77 -6.35 2.95
C ILE A 9 -11.51 -5.50 4.18
N ALA A 10 -11.13 -4.24 3.97
CA ALA A 10 -10.90 -3.26 5.01
C ALA A 10 -12.17 -3.12 5.87
N GLY A 11 -12.05 -3.34 7.18
CA GLY A 11 -13.18 -3.41 8.11
C GLY A 11 -13.61 -4.83 8.48
N SER A 12 -13.14 -5.85 7.75
CA SER A 12 -13.31 -7.28 8.07
C SER A 12 -12.02 -7.87 8.64
N TYR A 13 -10.98 -7.98 7.82
CA TYR A 13 -9.64 -8.44 8.23
C TYR A 13 -8.58 -7.87 7.30
N TRP A 14 -7.31 -8.05 7.68
CA TRP A 14 -6.14 -7.54 6.98
C TRP A 14 -5.14 -8.66 6.78
N GLU A 15 -4.46 -8.65 5.64
CA GLU A 15 -3.28 -9.48 5.40
C GLU A 15 -2.08 -8.82 6.05
N ASN A 16 -1.31 -9.59 6.83
CA ASN A 16 -0.05 -9.12 7.38
C ASN A 16 1.10 -9.57 6.46
N ILE A 17 1.79 -8.60 5.87
CA ILE A 17 2.89 -8.84 4.93
C ILE A 17 4.20 -8.49 5.63
N THR A 18 5.06 -9.48 5.81
CA THR A 18 6.41 -9.32 6.36
C THR A 18 7.41 -9.09 5.24
N PHE A 19 8.36 -8.18 5.46
CA PHE A 19 9.48 -7.99 4.55
C PHE A 19 10.54 -9.09 4.74
N ASP A 20 11.24 -9.46 3.67
CA ASP A 20 12.34 -10.44 3.76
C ASP A 20 13.52 -9.91 4.59
N TYR A 21 13.64 -8.58 4.67
CA TYR A 21 14.65 -7.87 5.45
C TYR A 21 14.04 -6.62 6.08
N ASP A 22 14.39 -6.37 7.33
CA ASP A 22 13.96 -5.18 8.04
C ASP A 22 14.59 -3.92 7.46
N PHE A 23 13.81 -2.84 7.39
CA PHE A 23 14.29 -1.50 7.12
C PHE A 23 14.82 -0.83 8.40
N THR A 24 15.61 0.23 8.27
CA THR A 24 16.05 1.03 9.43
C THR A 24 14.90 1.85 10.03
N ASN A 25 13.99 2.33 9.18
CA ASN A 25 12.78 3.09 9.53
C ASN A 25 11.61 2.51 8.72
N ALA A 26 10.36 2.81 9.10
CA ALA A 26 9.19 2.46 8.30
C ALA A 26 9.37 2.94 6.83
N PRO A 27 9.26 2.04 5.84
CA PRO A 27 9.44 2.40 4.43
C PRO A 27 8.18 3.06 3.86
N ILE A 28 8.29 3.63 2.67
CA ILE A 28 7.14 3.99 1.85
C ILE A 28 6.66 2.73 1.13
N VAL A 29 5.37 2.42 1.29
CA VAL A 29 4.74 1.24 0.67
C VAL A 29 3.77 1.69 -0.42
N LEU A 30 3.95 1.14 -1.62
CA LEU A 30 3.05 1.31 -2.76
C LEU A 30 2.44 -0.05 -3.09
N THR A 31 1.12 -0.08 -3.31
CA THR A 31 0.40 -1.32 -3.66
C THR A 31 -0.55 -1.11 -4.83
N GLN A 32 -0.76 -2.16 -5.61
CA GLN A 32 -1.62 -2.10 -6.79
C GLN A 32 -2.28 -3.45 -7.08
N VAL A 33 -3.59 -3.44 -7.30
CA VAL A 33 -4.33 -4.60 -7.82
C VAL A 33 -3.83 -4.92 -9.23
N GLN A 34 -3.58 -6.18 -9.55
CA GLN A 34 -3.05 -6.65 -10.84
C GLN A 34 -4.03 -7.51 -11.64
N THR A 35 -5.16 -7.88 -11.05
CA THR A 35 -6.21 -8.68 -11.66
C THR A 35 -7.58 -7.99 -11.50
N ASP A 36 -8.56 -8.51 -12.23
CA ASP A 36 -9.96 -8.08 -12.21
C ASP A 36 -10.83 -9.35 -12.25
N ASN A 37 -10.74 -10.15 -11.17
CA ASN A 37 -11.38 -11.45 -11.05
C ASN A 37 -12.83 -11.35 -10.52
N ASP A 38 -13.18 -10.24 -9.88
CA ASP A 38 -14.55 -9.84 -9.54
C ASP A 38 -14.91 -8.52 -10.22
N ALA A 39 -16.18 -8.34 -10.58
CA ALA A 39 -16.66 -7.13 -11.25
C ALA A 39 -16.94 -5.96 -10.30
N SER A 40 -16.99 -6.21 -8.99
CA SER A 40 -17.08 -5.14 -8.00
C SER A 40 -15.79 -4.32 -7.95
N PHE A 41 -15.92 -3.01 -7.81
CA PHE A 41 -14.76 -2.14 -7.74
C PHE A 41 -14.03 -2.27 -6.40
N VAL A 42 -12.70 -2.38 -6.45
CA VAL A 42 -11.81 -2.27 -5.29
C VAL A 42 -10.63 -1.35 -5.55
N LYS A 43 -10.15 -0.74 -4.47
CA LYS A 43 -8.81 -0.17 -4.37
C LYS A 43 -8.03 -0.86 -3.25
N THR A 44 -6.73 -0.62 -3.17
CA THR A 44 -5.91 -1.13 -2.06
C THR A 44 -5.91 -0.15 -0.89
N ARG A 45 -5.72 -0.67 0.32
CA ARG A 45 -5.51 0.10 1.55
C ARG A 45 -4.35 -0.51 2.32
N GLN A 46 -3.42 0.34 2.74
CA GLN A 46 -2.30 -0.03 3.60
C GLN A 46 -2.57 0.48 5.02
N ASN A 47 -2.08 -0.25 6.03
CA ASN A 47 -2.12 0.17 7.42
C ASN A 47 -0.89 -0.36 8.17
N ASN A 48 -0.63 0.16 9.38
CA ASN A 48 0.40 -0.36 10.30
C ASN A 48 1.77 -0.61 9.63
N ILE A 49 2.25 0.32 8.83
CA ILE A 49 3.56 0.20 8.17
C ILE A 49 4.66 0.35 9.24
N THR A 50 5.47 -0.70 9.39
CA THR A 50 6.59 -0.79 10.33
C THR A 50 7.88 -1.10 9.58
N GLN A 51 8.99 -1.22 10.30
CA GLN A 51 10.29 -1.60 9.71
C GLN A 51 10.31 -3.01 9.12
N ASP A 52 9.46 -3.91 9.60
CA ASP A 52 9.45 -5.35 9.33
C ASP A 52 8.22 -5.80 8.52
N GLY A 53 7.23 -4.93 8.31
CA GLY A 53 6.05 -5.27 7.52
C GLY A 53 5.02 -4.17 7.40
N PHE A 54 3.86 -4.55 6.89
CA PHE A 54 2.67 -3.71 6.82
C PHE A 54 1.41 -4.58 6.68
N ASP A 55 0.26 -3.97 6.91
CA ASP A 55 -1.04 -4.59 6.69
C ASP A 55 -1.65 -4.14 5.36
N LEU A 56 -2.27 -5.07 4.64
CA LEU A 56 -2.94 -4.83 3.35
C LEU A 56 -4.39 -5.35 3.38
N ALA A 57 -5.30 -4.57 2.80
CA ALA A 57 -6.64 -5.02 2.45
C ALA A 57 -7.14 -4.35 1.16
N LEU A 58 -8.19 -4.91 0.57
CA LEU A 58 -9.00 -4.27 -0.46
C LEU A 58 -10.06 -3.38 0.21
N GLU A 59 -10.42 -2.28 -0.44
CA GLU A 59 -11.52 -1.41 -0.03
C GLU A 59 -12.49 -1.24 -1.20
N ASN A 60 -13.74 -1.65 -0.99
CA ASN A 60 -14.84 -1.47 -1.93
C ASN A 60 -15.27 0.00 -2.03
N ASP A 61 -16.12 0.30 -3.01
CA ASP A 61 -16.83 1.57 -3.08
C ASP A 61 -17.85 1.75 -1.93
N GLU A 62 -18.32 2.99 -1.74
CA GLU A 62 -19.22 3.36 -0.64
C GLU A 62 -20.52 2.54 -0.62
N ALA A 63 -20.98 2.10 -1.79
CA ALA A 63 -22.17 1.26 -1.92
C ALA A 63 -21.98 -0.18 -1.38
N ASN A 64 -20.74 -0.65 -1.27
CA ASN A 64 -20.40 -2.04 -1.00
C ASN A 64 -19.38 -2.21 0.14
N LEU A 65 -19.25 -1.22 1.04
CA LEU A 65 -18.25 -1.19 2.13
C LEU A 65 -18.20 -2.45 3.02
N ASN A 66 -19.28 -3.22 3.08
CA ASN A 66 -19.38 -4.44 3.89
C ASN A 66 -19.68 -5.70 3.06
N SER A 67 -19.63 -5.64 1.73
CA SER A 67 -19.71 -6.85 0.91
C SER A 67 -18.34 -7.52 0.85
N GLY A 68 -18.33 -8.82 0.61
CA GLY A 68 -17.10 -9.51 0.21
C GLY A 68 -16.64 -9.05 -1.18
N HIS A 69 -15.51 -9.62 -1.60
CA HIS A 69 -14.95 -9.48 -2.95
C HIS A 69 -14.33 -10.82 -3.36
N GLY A 70 -14.23 -11.09 -4.66
CA GLY A 70 -13.39 -12.15 -5.19
C GLY A 70 -11.90 -11.95 -4.84
N THR A 71 -11.12 -13.02 -4.94
CA THR A 71 -9.67 -12.95 -4.69
C THR A 71 -8.98 -12.23 -5.83
N GLU A 72 -8.18 -11.21 -5.51
CA GLU A 72 -7.34 -10.47 -6.44
C GLU A 72 -5.86 -10.65 -6.12
N THR A 73 -5.02 -10.64 -7.15
CA THR A 73 -3.58 -10.50 -7.00
C THR A 73 -3.23 -9.04 -6.78
N VAL A 74 -2.57 -8.72 -5.67
CA VAL A 74 -2.06 -7.38 -5.35
C VAL A 74 -0.54 -7.41 -5.35
N ALA A 75 0.09 -6.54 -6.14
CA ALA A 75 1.52 -6.28 -6.10
C ALA A 75 1.85 -5.18 -5.09
N TRP A 76 3.01 -5.29 -4.46
CA TRP A 76 3.52 -4.28 -3.53
C TRP A 76 5.02 -4.04 -3.68
N VAL A 77 5.43 -2.79 -3.44
CA VAL A 77 6.83 -2.37 -3.37
C VAL A 77 7.01 -1.53 -2.09
N ALA A 78 8.06 -1.83 -1.33
CA ALA A 78 8.49 -1.05 -0.17
C ALA A 78 9.86 -0.44 -0.46
N ILE A 79 10.01 0.86 -0.21
CA ILE A 79 11.21 1.63 -0.53
C ILE A 79 11.54 2.53 0.66
N SER A 80 12.81 2.60 1.05
CA SER A 80 13.27 3.54 2.07
C SER A 80 12.88 4.97 1.71
N SER A 81 12.44 5.74 2.70
CA SER A 81 12.17 7.17 2.51
C SER A 81 13.45 7.96 2.22
N GLY A 82 13.30 9.12 1.57
CA GLY A 82 14.38 10.00 1.14
C GLY A 82 14.68 9.88 -0.36
N THR A 83 15.93 10.15 -0.72
CA THR A 83 16.44 10.07 -2.09
C THR A 83 17.20 8.77 -2.30
N GLY A 84 17.09 8.17 -3.49
CA GLY A 84 17.83 6.96 -3.85
C GLY A 84 18.04 6.82 -5.34
N ASP A 85 18.77 5.77 -5.72
CA ASP A 85 18.96 5.35 -7.11
C ASP A 85 18.50 3.90 -7.25
N TRP A 86 17.71 3.63 -8.29
CA TRP A 86 17.37 2.29 -8.69
C TRP A 86 17.65 2.10 -10.18
N ASP A 87 18.68 1.31 -10.47
CA ASP A 87 19.13 0.98 -11.83
C ASP A 87 19.45 2.25 -12.66
N GLY A 88 20.11 3.22 -12.04
CA GLY A 88 20.44 4.50 -12.68
C GLY A 88 19.30 5.52 -12.71
N ASN A 89 18.16 5.21 -12.10
CA ASN A 89 17.03 6.12 -11.97
C ASN A 89 16.98 6.69 -10.56
N THR A 90 17.20 8.00 -10.44
CA THR A 90 17.05 8.69 -9.16
C THR A 90 15.57 8.78 -8.79
N PHE A 91 15.23 8.41 -7.56
CA PHE A 91 13.89 8.54 -7.01
C PHE A 91 13.88 9.35 -5.72
N MET A 92 12.71 9.89 -5.39
CA MET A 92 12.38 10.47 -4.09
C MET A 92 11.12 9.78 -3.57
N ALA A 93 11.18 9.29 -2.34
CA ALA A 93 10.06 8.62 -1.69
C ALA A 93 9.82 9.28 -0.33
N GLY A 94 8.57 9.64 -0.06
CA GLY A 94 8.18 10.22 1.22
C GLY A 94 6.68 10.14 1.41
N GLU A 95 6.27 10.35 2.65
CA GLU A 95 4.86 10.43 3.03
C GLU A 95 4.52 11.87 3.40
N THR A 96 3.26 12.22 3.21
CA THR A 96 2.70 13.45 3.75
C THR A 96 2.09 13.14 5.10
N GLY A 97 2.36 13.95 6.13
CA GLY A 97 1.56 13.87 7.35
C GLY A 97 0.10 14.28 7.10
N ASP A 98 -0.75 14.19 8.12
CA ASP A 98 -2.17 14.59 8.12
C ASP A 98 -2.39 16.12 8.01
N TYR A 99 -1.44 16.82 7.40
CA TYR A 99 -1.40 18.27 7.24
C TYR A 99 -1.63 18.69 5.78
N VAL A 100 -1.73 17.74 4.85
CA VAL A 100 -2.06 18.05 3.45
C VAL A 100 -3.54 18.36 3.37
N THR A 101 -3.82 19.64 3.16
CA THR A 101 -5.15 20.18 2.91
C THR A 101 -5.25 20.63 1.45
N GLU A 102 -6.24 21.46 1.14
CA GLU A 102 -6.37 22.15 -0.15
C GLU A 102 -5.23 23.13 -0.49
N ALA A 103 -4.32 23.43 0.46
CA ALA A 103 -3.18 24.31 0.25
C ALA A 103 -1.93 23.56 -0.27
N PHE A 104 -1.09 24.24 -1.07
CA PHE A 104 0.18 23.68 -1.52
C PHE A 104 1.07 23.29 -0.32
N TYR A 105 1.59 22.07 -0.35
CA TYR A 105 2.50 21.54 0.65
C TYR A 105 3.78 21.02 -0.03
N THR A 106 4.93 21.46 0.47
CA THR A 106 6.24 20.99 -0.01
C THR A 106 6.70 19.82 0.86
N LEU A 107 6.99 18.70 0.21
CA LEU A 107 7.70 17.59 0.82
C LEU A 107 9.20 17.86 0.76
N ASN A 108 9.86 17.77 1.92
CA ASN A 108 11.32 17.80 2.00
C ASN A 108 11.83 16.36 2.08
N PHE A 109 12.84 16.06 1.28
CA PHE A 109 13.48 14.75 1.18
C PHE A 109 14.96 14.87 1.54
#